data_AF-A0A4V1SR07-F1
#
_entry.id   AF-A0A4V1SR07-F1
#
_cell.length_a   1.000
_cell.length_b   1.000
_cell.length_c   1.000
_cell.angle_alpha   90.00
_cell.angle_beta   90.00
_cell.angle_gamma   90.00
#
_symmetry.space_group_name_H-M   'P 1'
#
loop_
_entity.id
_entity.type
_entity.pdbx_description
1 polymer ?
#
loop_
_entity_poly.entity_id
_entity_poly.type
_entity_poly.pdbx_seq_one_letter_code
_entity_poly.pdbx_strand_id
1 'polypeptide(L)' 'MVRSQAMAGLTIGKLAEAGGVGVETIRYYQRRGLLETPERAGLYAGVRRYGDPDVRRLRFI' A
#
# COMPACT_ATOMS: atom_id res chain seq x y z
N MET A 1 -10.88 18.14 12.38
CA MET A 1 -11.34 17.60 11.08
C MET A 1 -10.16 17.58 10.12
N VAL A 2 -9.27 16.59 10.22
CA VAL A 2 -8.14 16.46 9.29
C VAL A 2 -8.67 15.78 8.04
N ARG A 3 -8.83 16.54 6.95
CA ARG A 3 -9.06 15.95 5.63
C ARG A 3 -7.78 15.20 5.27
N SER A 4 -7.78 13.88 5.43
CA SER A 4 -6.80 13.00 4.79
C SER A 4 -7.04 13.03 3.28
N GLN A 5 -6.60 14.12 2.65
CA GLN A 5 -6.37 14.19 1.21
C GLN A 5 -5.14 13.33 0.90
N ALA A 6 -5.26 12.00 1.00
CA ALA A 6 -4.34 11.10 0.30
C ALA A 6 -4.79 11.07 -1.17
N MET A 7 -4.41 12.13 -1.89
CA MET A 7 -4.69 12.30 -3.30
C MET A 7 -4.16 11.10 -4.08
N ALA A 8 -5.07 10.29 -4.64
CA ALA A 8 -4.81 9.11 -5.46
C ALA A 8 -3.82 8.11 -4.84
N GLY A 9 -4.34 7.11 -4.11
CA GLY A 9 -3.50 6.13 -3.42
C GLY A 9 -2.37 5.53 -4.26
N LEU A 10 -1.27 5.21 -3.59
CA LEU A 10 -0.05 4.69 -4.20
C LEU A 10 -0.33 3.35 -4.87
N THR A 11 0.29 3.09 -6.01
CA THR A 11 0.38 1.73 -6.54
C THR A 11 1.38 0.94 -5.69
N ILE A 12 1.42 -0.39 -5.82
CA ILE A 12 2.39 -1.21 -5.10
C ILE A 12 3.85 -0.80 -5.38
N GLY A 13 4.14 -0.32 -6.60
CA GLY A 13 5.47 0.18 -6.96
C GLY A 13 5.83 1.46 -6.22
N LYS A 14 4.91 2.45 -6.17
CA LYS A 14 5.12 3.69 -5.41
C LYS A 14 5.21 3.44 -3.90
N LEU A 15 4.46 2.46 -3.40
CA LEU A 15 4.58 2.02 -2.01
C LEU A 15 5.96 1.42 -1.72
N ALA A 16 6.48 0.60 -2.64
CA ALA A 16 7.82 0.00 -2.54
C ALA A 16 8.91 1.07 -2.47
N GLU A 17 8.84 2.05 -3.38
CA GLU A 17 9.72 3.21 -3.40
C GLU A 17 9.65 4.01 -2.09
N ALA A 18 8.44 4.34 -1.62
CA ALA A 18 8.25 5.09 -0.37
C ALA A 18 8.72 4.33 0.88
N GLY A 19 8.66 3.00 0.86
CA GLY A 19 9.13 2.11 1.92
C GLY A 19 10.61 1.75 1.83
N GLY A 20 11.30 2.07 0.73
CA GLY A 20 12.70 1.67 0.51
C GLY A 20 12.90 0.16 0.33
N VAL A 21 11.89 -0.55 -0.17
CA VAL A 21 11.91 -2.02 -0.34
C VAL A 21 11.49 -2.42 -1.76
N GLY A 22 11.64 -3.70 -2.11
CA GLY A 22 11.12 -4.25 -3.35
C GLY A 22 9.63 -4.58 -3.31
N VAL A 23 8.97 -4.60 -4.48
CA VAL A 23 7.55 -5.03 -4.61
C VAL A 23 7.34 -6.45 -4.08
N GLU A 24 8.29 -7.35 -4.31
CA GLU A 24 8.18 -8.74 -3.83
C GLU A 24 8.27 -8.83 -2.30
N THR A 25 8.99 -7.92 -1.63
CA THR A 25 8.99 -7.79 -0.17
C THR A 25 7.61 -7.42 0.36
N ILE A 26 6.94 -6.46 -0.28
CA ILE A 26 5.57 -6.08 0.05
C ILE A 26 4.63 -7.29 -0.10
N ARG A 27 4.72 -8.01 -1.22
CA ARG A 27 3.91 -9.22 -1.47
C ARG A 27 4.20 -10.32 -0.45
N TYR A 28 5.46 -10.48 -0.05
CA TYR A 28 5.84 -11.39 1.01
C TYR A 28 5.16 -11.02 2.33
N TYR A 29 5.21 -9.75 2.75
CA TYR A 29 4.53 -9.29 3.96
C TYR A 29 3.01 -9.48 3.89
N GLN A 30 2.40 -9.26 2.73
CA GLN A 30 0.99 -9.52 2.51
C GLN A 30 0.62 -11.00 2.66
N ARG A 31 1.39 -11.91 2.05
CA ARG A 31 1.17 -13.36 2.20
C ARG A 31 1.37 -13.84 3.64
N ARG A 32 2.20 -13.16 4.41
CA ARG A 32 2.46 -13.45 5.83
C ARG A 32 1.48 -12.75 6.79
N GLY A 33 0.56 -11.94 6.28
CA GLY A 33 -0.38 -11.16 7.10
C GLY A 33 0.27 -10.00 7.88
N LEU A 34 1.50 -9.61 7.52
CA LEU A 34 2.22 -8.50 8.16
C LEU A 34 1.78 -7.14 7.61
N LEU A 35 1.33 -7.10 6.35
CA LEU A 35 0.81 -5.91 5.69
C LEU A 35 -0.54 -6.25 5.05
N GLU A 36 -1.51 -5.34 5.16
CA GLU A 36 -2.82 -5.54 4.54
C GLU A 36 -2.74 -5.51 3.01
N THR A 37 -3.69 -6.19 2.37
CA THR A 37 -3.83 -6.18 0.91
C THR A 37 -5.12 -5.43 0.55
N PRO A 38 -5.06 -4.15 0.15
CA PRO A 38 -6.25 -3.35 -0.12
C PRO A 38 -7.06 -3.97 -1.25
N GLU A 39 -8.38 -3.88 -1.19
CA GLU A 39 -9.23 -4.31 -2.30
C GLU A 39 -8.90 -3.57 -3.60
N ARG A 40 -9.30 -4.15 -4.72
CA ARG A 40 -9.15 -3.50 -6.02
C ARG A 40 -10.07 -2.28 -6.05
N ALA A 41 -9.54 -1.12 -6.48
CA ALA A 41 -10.33 0.11 -6.50
C ALA A 41 -11.39 0.08 -7.63
N GLY A 42 -12.65 0.37 -7.29
CA GLY A 42 -13.75 0.55 -8.25
C GLY A 42 -14.46 -0.73 -8.71
N LEU A 43 -15.57 -0.54 -9.45
CA LEU A 43 -16.48 -1.60 -9.91
C LEU A 43 -15.84 -2.58 -10.93
N TYR A 44 -14.75 -2.19 -11.59
CA TYR A 44 -14.11 -2.97 -12.67
C TYR A 44 -12.66 -3.32 -12.33
N ALA A 45 -12.44 -4.18 -11.33
CA ALA A 45 -11.15 -4.81 -11.02
C ALA A 45 -9.92 -3.87 -11.08
N GLY A 46 -10.04 -2.65 -10.53
CA GLY A 46 -8.99 -1.64 -10.65
C GLY A 46 -7.73 -1.94 -9.86
N VAL A 47 -6.71 -1.10 -10.08
CA VAL A 47 -5.41 -1.21 -9.41
C VAL A 47 -5.57 -1.02 -7.89
N ARG A 48 -4.94 -1.89 -7.09
CA ARG A 48 -4.90 -1.73 -5.62
C ARG A 48 -4.21 -0.42 -5.25
N ARG A 49 -4.73 0.26 -4.24
CA ARG A 49 -4.29 1.60 -3.81
C ARG A 49 -3.90 1.55 -2.34
N TYR A 50 -2.71 2.07 -2.05
CA TYR A 50 -2.13 2.12 -0.70
C TYR A 50 -2.05 3.58 -0.23
N GLY A 51 -2.09 3.79 1.08
CA GLY A 51 -2.01 5.10 1.70
C GLY A 51 -0.82 5.23 2.66
N ASP A 52 -0.74 6.40 3.30
CA ASP A 52 0.26 6.68 4.34
C ASP A 52 0.30 5.64 5.48
N PRO A 53 -0.83 5.03 5.92
CA PRO A 53 -0.78 3.95 6.89
C PRO A 53 0.07 2.76 6.43
N ASP A 54 -0.03 2.38 5.15
CA ASP A 54 0.74 1.27 4.59
C ASP A 54 2.24 1.57 4.56
N VAL A 55 2.61 2.81 4.19
CA VAL A 55 4.01 3.26 4.20
C VAL A 55 4.58 3.21 5.62
N ARG A 56 3.84 3.70 6.61
CA ARG A 56 4.26 3.66 8.02
C ARG A 56 4.39 2.23 8.52
N ARG A 57 3.45 1.36 8.17
CA ARG A 57 3.50 -0.06 8.52
C ARG A 57 4.75 -0.72 7.92
N LEU A 58 5.03 -0.45 6.65
CA LEU A 58 6.21 -0.97 5.94
C LEU A 58 7.53 -0.60 6.60
N ARG A 59 7.68 0.65 7.05
CA ARG A 59 8.90 1.13 7.72
C ARG A 59 9.09 0.58 9.14
N PHE A 60 8.06 -0.05 9.69
CA PHE A 60 8.06 -0.61 11.05
C PHE A 60 8.25 -2.13 11.07
N ILE A 61 8.04 -2.81 9.94
CA ILE A 61 8.34 -4.24 9.77
C ILE A 61 9.84 -4.40 9.56
#